data_AF-A0A2P2LMM4-F1
#
_entry.id   AF-A0A2P2LMM4-F1
#
_cell.length_a   1.000
_cell.length_b   1.000
_cell.length_c   1.000
_cell.angle_alpha   90.00
_cell.angle_beta   90.00
_cell.angle_gamma   90.00
#
_symmetry.space_group_name_H-M   'P 1'
#
loop_
_entity.id
_entity.type
_entity.pdbx_description
1 polymer ?
#
loop_
_entity_poly.entity_id
_entity_poly.type
_entity_poly.pdbx_seq_one_letter_code
_entity_poly.pdbx_strand_id
1 'polypeptide(L)'
;MLQNFLLSSDLYDPEEVLDLIEGSELWLEKAILYRKLGQETLVLQILALKLEDSEAAEQYCTEIGRPDAYMQLLDIYLDPQNGKEPMFKAAVRLLHNHGESLDPLQVLETLSSEMPLQLASDTILRMLRARFHHYCQGQVSYFI
;
A
#
# COMPACT_ATOMS: atom_id res chain seq x y z
N MET A 1 -22.54 -12.90 6.13
CA MET A 1 -23.29 -13.66 5.11
C MET A 1 -23.00 -13.16 3.70
N LEU A 2 -23.09 -11.85 3.41
CA LEU A 2 -22.83 -11.31 2.06
C LEU A 2 -21.34 -11.38 1.65
N GLN A 3 -20.41 -10.99 2.52
CA GLN A 3 -18.96 -11.02 2.24
C GLN A 3 -18.46 -12.41 1.82
N ASN A 4 -18.87 -13.46 2.54
CA ASN A 4 -18.50 -14.84 2.20
C ASN A 4 -19.04 -15.26 0.83
N PHE A 5 -20.24 -14.80 0.47
CA PHE A 5 -20.80 -15.09 -0.85
C PHE A 5 -19.98 -14.41 -1.95
N LEU A 6 -19.65 -13.12 -1.78
CA LEU A 6 -18.82 -12.38 -2.73
C LEU A 6 -17.41 -12.96 -2.85
N LEU A 7 -16.83 -13.44 -1.76
CA LEU A 7 -15.50 -14.05 -1.79
C LEU A 7 -15.47 -15.43 -2.46
N SER A 8 -16.53 -16.24 -2.31
CA SER A 8 -16.55 -17.65 -2.73
C SER A 8 -17.23 -17.94 -4.06
N SER A 9 -18.08 -17.02 -4.55
CA SER A 9 -18.85 -17.21 -5.77
C SER A 9 -18.30 -16.36 -6.92
N ASP A 10 -18.33 -16.92 -8.13
CA ASP A 10 -18.05 -16.23 -9.40
C ASP A 10 -19.30 -16.16 -10.29
N LEU A 11 -20.49 -16.46 -9.73
CA LEU A 11 -21.76 -16.56 -10.47
C LEU A 11 -22.51 -15.23 -10.59
N TYR A 12 -21.84 -14.11 -10.33
CA TYR A 12 -22.43 -12.77 -10.37
C TYR A 12 -21.52 -11.83 -11.15
N ASP A 13 -22.11 -10.80 -11.76
CA ASP A 13 -21.36 -9.72 -12.39
C ASP A 13 -20.94 -8.71 -11.31
N PRO A 14 -19.63 -8.51 -11.06
CA PRO A 14 -19.17 -7.56 -10.05
C PRO A 14 -19.57 -6.11 -10.33
N GLU A 15 -19.73 -5.72 -11.61
CA GLU A 15 -20.13 -4.36 -11.99
C GLU A 15 -21.61 -4.12 -11.63
N GLU A 16 -22.50 -5.06 -11.97
CA GLU A 16 -23.93 -4.95 -11.61
C GLU A 16 -24.15 -4.88 -10.09
N VAL A 17 -23.36 -5.65 -9.32
CA VAL A 17 -23.45 -5.61 -7.86
C VAL A 17 -22.92 -4.28 -7.32
N LEU A 18 -21.84 -3.73 -7.90
CA LEU A 18 -21.31 -2.41 -7.53
C LEU A 18 -22.33 -1.31 -7.75
N ASP A 19 -23.00 -1.29 -8.90
CA ASP A 19 -24.06 -0.32 -9.23
C ASP A 19 -25.20 -0.38 -8.21
N LEU A 20 -25.60 -1.59 -7.78
CA LEU A 20 -26.65 -1.77 -6.78
C LEU A 20 -26.26 -1.20 -5.41
N ILE A 21 -24.99 -1.30 -5.02
CA ILE A 21 -24.49 -0.89 -3.71
C ILE A 21 -23.76 0.46 -3.72
N GLU A 22 -23.73 1.18 -4.85
CA GLU A 22 -22.95 2.40 -5.04
C GLU A 22 -23.25 3.45 -3.96
N GLY A 23 -24.53 3.65 -3.62
CA GLY A 23 -24.97 4.60 -2.60
C GLY A 23 -24.81 4.14 -1.14
N SER A 24 -24.34 2.91 -0.90
CA SER A 24 -24.22 2.33 0.44
C SER A 24 -22.82 2.52 1.05
N GLU A 25 -22.73 2.43 2.38
CA GLU A 25 -21.44 2.42 3.10
C GLU A 25 -20.84 1.01 3.24
N LEU A 26 -21.18 0.10 2.32
CA LEU A 26 -20.65 -1.27 2.26
C LEU A 26 -19.23 -1.28 1.65
N TRP A 27 -18.30 -0.57 2.32
CA TRP A 27 -16.95 -0.34 1.81
C TRP A 27 -16.15 -1.63 1.65
N LEU A 28 -16.30 -2.59 2.56
CA LEU A 28 -15.57 -3.86 2.48
C LEU A 28 -16.07 -4.73 1.33
N GLU A 29 -17.38 -4.77 1.10
CA GLU A 29 -17.99 -5.43 -0.05
C GLU A 29 -17.55 -4.78 -1.37
N LYS A 30 -17.53 -3.44 -1.42
CA LYS A 30 -17.00 -2.70 -2.58
C LYS A 30 -15.53 -3.04 -2.84
N ALA A 31 -14.69 -3.11 -1.80
CA ALA A 31 -13.30 -3.52 -1.93
C ALA A 31 -13.16 -4.94 -2.49
N ILE A 32 -14.00 -5.89 -2.07
CA ILE A 32 -14.01 -7.26 -2.62
C ILE A 32 -14.38 -7.24 -4.11
N LEU A 33 -15.37 -6.44 -4.51
CA LEU A 33 -15.80 -6.33 -5.91
C LEU A 33 -14.72 -5.69 -6.79
N TYR A 34 -14.15 -4.56 -6.36
CA TYR A 34 -13.04 -3.92 -7.08
C TYR A 34 -11.81 -4.81 -7.18
N ARG A 35 -11.55 -5.65 -6.16
CA ARG A 35 -10.50 -6.67 -6.21
C ARG A 35 -10.75 -7.70 -7.30
N LYS A 36 -11.99 -8.18 -7.46
CA LYS A 36 -12.36 -9.10 -8.56
C LYS A 36 -12.24 -8.44 -9.94
N LEU A 37 -12.50 -7.14 -10.03
CA LEU A 37 -12.35 -6.35 -11.26
C LEU A 37 -10.89 -5.96 -11.58
N GLY A 38 -9.94 -6.29 -10.70
CA GLY A 38 -8.53 -5.90 -10.87
C GLY A 38 -8.28 -4.40 -10.68
N GLN A 39 -9.22 -3.67 -10.08
CA GLN A 39 -9.09 -2.23 -9.82
C GLN A 39 -8.35 -1.98 -8.51
N GLU A 40 -7.07 -2.36 -8.48
CA GLU A 40 -6.23 -2.38 -7.26
C GLU A 40 -6.13 -1.02 -6.57
N THR A 41 -6.04 0.07 -7.32
CA THR A 41 -5.93 1.43 -6.77
C THR A 41 -7.17 1.80 -5.95
N LEU A 42 -8.37 1.43 -6.42
CA LEU A 42 -9.61 1.67 -5.67
C LEU A 42 -9.67 0.81 -4.41
N VAL A 43 -9.20 -0.44 -4.48
CA VAL A 43 -9.11 -1.31 -3.30
C VAL A 43 -8.22 -0.66 -2.24
N LEU A 44 -7.02 -0.22 -2.61
CA LEU A 44 -6.09 0.45 -1.70
C LEU A 44 -6.69 1.73 -1.13
N GLN A 45 -7.34 2.56 -1.94
CA GLN A 45 -8.01 3.77 -1.46
C GLN A 45 -9.13 3.46 -0.46
N ILE A 46 -9.93 2.42 -0.70
CA ILE A 46 -11.00 2.02 0.22
C ILE A 46 -10.40 1.53 1.54
N LEU A 47 -9.43 0.60 1.49
CA LEU A 47 -8.80 0.05 2.70
C LEU A 47 -8.08 1.15 3.50
N ALA A 48 -7.26 1.96 2.82
CA ALA A 48 -6.42 2.96 3.45
C ALA A 48 -7.17 4.22 3.90
N LEU A 49 -8.15 4.69 3.12
CA LEU A 49 -8.78 6.01 3.35
C LEU A 49 -10.22 5.94 3.86
N LYS A 50 -11.01 4.93 3.44
CA LYS A 50 -12.41 4.81 3.86
C LYS A 50 -12.55 3.96 5.11
N LEU A 51 -11.85 2.83 5.15
CA LEU A 51 -11.81 1.94 6.31
C LEU A 51 -10.71 2.33 7.30
N GLU A 52 -9.70 3.07 6.84
CA GLU A 52 -8.50 3.44 7.62
C GLU A 52 -7.80 2.21 8.25
N ASP A 53 -7.90 1.07 7.55
CA ASP A 53 -7.30 -0.20 7.95
C ASP A 53 -5.97 -0.38 7.21
N SER A 54 -4.92 0.22 7.79
CA SER A 54 -3.57 0.12 7.24
C SER A 54 -3.05 -1.32 7.20
N GLU A 55 -3.49 -2.20 8.10
CA GLU A 55 -3.04 -3.60 8.14
C GLU A 55 -3.64 -4.38 6.97
N ALA A 56 -4.93 -4.21 6.70
CA ALA A 56 -5.57 -4.78 5.52
C ALA A 56 -4.97 -4.26 4.21
N ALA A 57 -4.64 -2.97 4.13
CA ALA A 57 -3.99 -2.39 2.95
C ALA A 57 -2.58 -2.97 2.70
N GLU A 58 -1.76 -3.11 3.77
CA GLU A 58 -0.43 -3.73 3.70
C GLU A 58 -0.52 -5.22 3.32
N GLN A 59 -1.49 -5.94 3.88
CA GLN A 59 -1.76 -7.33 3.55
C GLN A 59 -2.15 -7.49 2.08
N TYR A 60 -2.98 -6.59 1.55
CA TYR A 60 -3.36 -6.60 0.13
C TYR A 60 -2.16 -6.35 -0.80
N CYS A 61 -1.26 -5.41 -0.46
CA CYS A 61 -0.01 -5.22 -1.19
C CYS A 61 0.86 -6.50 -1.18
N THR A 62 0.91 -7.19 -0.03
CA THR A 62 1.64 -8.46 0.12
C THR A 62 1.06 -9.56 -0.77
N GLU A 63 -0.27 -9.63 -0.87
CA GLU A 63 -0.98 -10.60 -1.72
C GLU A 63 -0.77 -10.34 -3.22
N ILE A 64 -0.74 -9.07 -3.64
CA ILE A 64 -0.40 -8.68 -5.02
C ILE A 64 1.07 -9.04 -5.32
N GLY A 65 1.96 -8.88 -4.33
CA GLY A 65 3.36 -9.28 -4.42
C GLY A 65 4.21 -8.41 -5.36
N ARG A 66 3.73 -7.21 -5.71
CA ARG A 66 4.43 -6.28 -6.59
C ARG A 66 4.96 -5.07 -5.82
N PRO A 67 6.23 -4.63 -6.05
CA PRO A 67 6.82 -3.51 -5.31
C PRO A 67 6.11 -2.17 -5.51
N ASP A 68 5.49 -1.97 -6.69
CA ASP A 68 4.73 -0.76 -7.02
C ASP A 68 3.46 -0.61 -6.17
N ALA A 69 2.89 -1.70 -5.66
CA ALA A 69 1.72 -1.65 -4.77
C ALA A 69 2.02 -0.89 -3.48
N TYR A 70 3.19 -1.13 -2.86
CA TYR A 70 3.60 -0.40 -1.66
C TYR A 70 3.94 1.07 -1.95
N MET A 71 4.50 1.39 -3.12
CA MET A 71 4.70 2.78 -3.54
C MET A 71 3.36 3.50 -3.72
N GLN A 72 2.41 2.86 -4.40
CA GLN A 72 1.06 3.41 -4.58
C GLN A 72 0.36 3.63 -3.22
N LEU A 73 0.50 2.69 -2.28
CA LEU A 73 -0.05 2.85 -0.93
C LEU A 73 0.65 4.00 -0.17
N LEU A 74 1.96 4.17 -0.35
CA LEU A 74 2.70 5.30 0.21
C LEU A 74 2.18 6.63 -0.35
N ASP A 75 2.00 6.74 -1.66
CA ASP A 75 1.45 7.94 -2.31
C ASP A 75 0.05 8.27 -1.77
N ILE A 76 -0.82 7.24 -1.64
CA ILE A 76 -2.18 7.40 -1.07
C ILE A 76 -2.14 7.94 0.36
N TYR A 77 -1.16 7.54 1.18
CA TYR A 77 -1.03 8.06 2.54
C TYR A 77 -0.47 9.48 2.57
N LEU A 78 0.37 9.88 1.62
CA LEU A 78 0.99 11.19 1.59
C LEU A 78 0.08 12.26 0.99
N ASP A 79 -0.68 11.90 -0.06
CA ASP A 79 -1.72 12.74 -0.64
C ASP A 79 -3.06 12.00 -0.67
N PRO A 80 -3.74 11.91 0.50
CA PRO A 80 -5.08 11.35 0.56
C PRO A 80 -6.05 12.33 -0.10
N GLN A 81 -6.33 12.07 -1.37
CA GLN A 81 -7.30 12.82 -2.18
C GLN A 81 -8.61 13.07 -1.40
N ASN A 82 -9.31 14.16 -1.75
CA ASN A 82 -10.53 14.67 -1.09
C ASN A 82 -10.30 15.55 0.16
N GLY A 83 -9.15 16.23 0.24
CA GLY A 83 -8.90 17.24 1.28
C GLY A 83 -8.68 16.66 2.68
N LYS A 84 -8.36 15.37 2.78
CA LYS A 84 -7.85 14.78 4.03
C LYS A 84 -6.41 15.25 4.24
N GLU A 85 -6.00 15.33 5.50
CA GLU A 85 -4.59 15.58 5.82
C GLU A 85 -3.75 14.33 5.56
N PRO A 86 -2.47 14.49 5.18
CA PRO A 86 -1.54 13.39 5.01
C PRO A 86 -1.48 12.46 6.23
N MET A 87 -1.57 11.15 5.98
CA MET A 87 -1.56 10.09 6.98
C MET A 87 -0.12 9.68 7.33
N PHE A 88 0.70 10.62 7.80
CA PHE A 88 2.13 10.40 8.02
C PHE A 88 2.47 9.22 8.94
N LYS A 89 1.63 8.94 9.95
CA LYS A 89 1.84 7.79 10.85
C LYS A 89 1.75 6.45 10.09
N ALA A 90 0.81 6.32 9.17
CA ALA A 90 0.66 5.13 8.34
C ALA A 90 1.80 5.02 7.32
N ALA A 91 2.17 6.13 6.67
CA ALA A 91 3.32 6.18 5.77
C ALA A 91 4.64 5.76 6.45
N VAL A 92 4.92 6.27 7.66
CA VAL A 92 6.12 5.89 8.43
C VAL A 92 6.09 4.41 8.82
N ARG A 93 4.91 3.87 9.21
CA ARG A 93 4.76 2.45 9.51
C ARG A 93 5.04 1.58 8.29
N LEU A 94 4.46 1.95 7.14
CA LEU A 94 4.67 1.26 5.87
C LEU A 94 6.16 1.22 5.50
N LEU A 95 6.83 2.37 5.56
CA LEU A 95 8.27 2.46 5.30
C LEU A 95 9.10 1.65 6.30
N HIS A 96 8.68 1.59 7.56
CA HIS A 96 9.36 0.79 8.59
C HIS A 96 9.26 -0.71 8.32
N ASN A 97 8.08 -1.19 7.93
CA ASN A 97 7.79 -2.61 7.73
C ASN A 97 8.27 -3.13 6.38
N HIS A 98 8.12 -2.31 5.33
CA HIS A 98 8.28 -2.73 3.94
C HIS A 98 9.34 -1.93 3.17
N GLY A 99 10.05 -0.99 3.81
CA GLY A 99 11.04 -0.14 3.15
C GLY A 99 12.16 -0.89 2.45
N GLU A 100 12.55 -2.08 2.91
CA GLU A 100 13.57 -2.90 2.23
C GLU A 100 13.12 -3.37 0.84
N SER A 101 11.81 -3.47 0.62
CA SER A 101 11.19 -3.91 -0.64
C SER A 101 11.03 -2.78 -1.65
N LEU A 102 11.23 -1.53 -1.22
CA LEU A 102 11.03 -0.33 -2.03
C LEU A 102 12.33 0.13 -2.69
N ASP A 103 12.19 0.85 -3.81
CA ASP A 103 13.31 1.58 -4.40
C ASP A 103 13.60 2.85 -3.59
N PRO A 104 14.77 2.98 -2.94
CA PRO A 104 15.11 4.16 -2.16
C PRO A 104 15.08 5.46 -2.96
N LEU A 105 15.37 5.43 -4.26
CA LEU A 105 15.35 6.64 -5.08
C LEU A 105 13.92 7.12 -5.31
N GLN A 106 13.00 6.22 -5.64
CA GLN A 106 11.59 6.56 -5.80
C GLN A 106 10.98 7.05 -4.49
N VAL A 107 11.30 6.38 -3.37
CA VAL A 107 10.87 6.82 -2.03
C VAL A 107 11.40 8.22 -1.71
N LEU A 108 12.66 8.53 -2.04
CA LEU A 108 13.24 9.85 -1.82
C LEU A 108 12.54 10.93 -2.65
N GLU A 109 12.27 10.66 -3.93
CA GLU A 109 11.57 11.59 -4.81
C GLU A 109 10.16 11.90 -4.28
N THR A 110 9.37 10.87 -3.97
CA THR A 110 8.02 11.01 -3.39
C THR A 110 8.04 11.77 -2.05
N LEU A 111 8.97 11.45 -1.15
CA LEU A 111 9.05 12.12 0.16
C LEU A 111 9.52 13.57 0.02
N SER A 112 10.35 13.89 -0.97
CA SER A 112 10.86 15.24 -1.19
C SER A 112 9.80 16.23 -1.67
N SER A 113 8.78 15.77 -2.38
CA SER A 113 7.67 16.63 -2.84
C SER A 113 6.59 16.84 -1.78
N GLU A 114 6.31 15.82 -0.95
CA GLU A 114 5.13 15.82 -0.07
C GLU A 114 5.43 15.95 1.45
N MET A 115 6.65 15.68 1.93
CA MET A 115 6.94 15.53 3.37
C MET A 115 8.04 16.48 3.91
N PRO A 116 7.97 16.93 5.18
CA PRO A 116 9.13 17.49 5.87
C PRO A 116 10.26 16.46 5.98
N LEU A 117 11.40 16.74 5.34
CA LEU A 117 12.65 15.93 5.31
C LEU A 117 13.09 15.32 6.66
N GLN A 118 12.66 15.92 7.78
CA GLN A 118 13.01 15.51 9.15
C GLN A 118 12.34 14.20 9.59
N LEU A 119 11.17 13.84 9.06
CA LEU A 119 10.52 12.56 9.39
C LEU A 119 11.09 11.40 8.56
N ALA A 120 11.55 11.71 7.34
CA ALA A 120 12.09 10.76 6.39
C ALA A 120 13.53 10.33 6.71
N SER A 121 14.32 11.18 7.37
CA SER A 121 15.76 10.97 7.55
C SER A 121 16.13 9.66 8.24
N ASP A 122 15.39 9.29 9.30
CA ASP A 122 15.67 8.07 10.07
C ASP A 122 15.33 6.79 9.31
N THR A 123 14.34 6.85 8.43
CA THR A 123 13.94 5.74 7.56
C THR A 123 14.93 5.61 6.40
N ILE A 124 15.28 6.72 5.74
CA ILE A 124 16.28 6.75 4.67
C ILE A 124 17.63 6.21 5.17
N LEU A 125 18.09 6.66 6.34
CA LEU A 125 19.32 6.18 6.94
C LEU A 125 19.30 4.66 7.19
N ARG A 126 18.14 4.11 7.56
CA ARG A 126 17.98 2.66 7.73
C ARG A 126 18.01 1.92 6.40
N MET A 127 17.28 2.37 5.38
CA MET A 127 17.28 1.75 4.05
C MET A 127 18.69 1.73 3.42
N LEU A 128 19.42 2.85 3.54
CA LEU A 128 20.81 2.93 3.07
C LEU A 128 21.75 2.01 3.84
N ARG A 129 21.60 1.91 5.18
CA ARG A 129 22.39 0.97 6.00
C ARG A 129 22.09 -0.48 5.65
N ALA A 130 20.83 -0.85 5.45
CA ALA A 130 20.44 -2.20 5.05
C ALA A 130 21.06 -2.58 3.70
N ARG A 131 21.00 -1.69 2.70
CA ARG A 131 21.65 -1.94 1.39
C ARG A 131 23.18 -2.00 1.48
N PHE A 132 23.82 -1.15 2.28
CA PHE A 132 25.26 -1.23 2.50
C PHE A 132 25.64 -2.56 3.18
N HIS A 133 24.84 -3.00 4.15
CA HIS A 133 25.02 -4.28 4.81
C HIS A 133 24.90 -5.47 3.83
N HIS A 134 23.88 -5.48 2.96
CA HIS A 134 23.75 -6.50 1.91
C HIS A 134 24.89 -6.43 0.87
N TYR A 135 25.34 -5.24 0.49
CA TYR A 135 26.47 -5.05 -0.42
C TYR A 135 27.78 -5.57 0.18
N CYS A 136 28.00 -5.38 1.48
CA CYS A 136 29.17 -5.93 2.17
C CYS A 136 29.06 -7.45 2.38
N GLN A 137 27.88 -7.99 2.73
CA GLN A 137 27.69 -9.43 2.89
C GLN A 137 27.80 -10.20 1.56
N GLY A 138 27.34 -9.63 0.45
CA GLY A 138 27.49 -10.21 -0.88
C GLY A 138 28.94 -10.26 -1.39
N GLN A 139 29.85 -9.45 -0.82
CA GLN A 139 31.29 -9.51 -1.12
C GLN A 139 32.05 -10.57 -0.34
N VAL A 140 31.48 -11.12 0.74
CA VAL A 140 32.12 -12.19 1.54
C VAL A 140 32.02 -13.55 0.84
N SER A 141 31.14 -13.73 -0.15
CA SER A 141 31.03 -14.98 -0.92
C SER A 141 32.03 -15.13 -2.06
N TYR A 142 32.97 -14.19 -2.23
CA TYR A 142 33.98 -14.24 -3.31
C TYR A 142 35.43 -14.26 -2.83
N PHE A 143 35.69 -14.61 -1.58
CA PHE A 143 37.02 -15.01 -1.14
C PHE A 143 36.96 -16.12 -0.09
N ILE A 144 37.38 -17.31 -0.54
CA ILE A 144 37.85 -18.50 0.20
C ILE A 144 36.77 -19.45 0.73
#